data_AF-K2RU60-F1
#
_entry.id   AF-K2RU60-F1
#
_cell.length_a   1.000
_cell.length_b   1.000
_cell.length_c   1.000
_cell.angle_alpha   90.00
_cell.angle_beta   90.00
_cell.angle_gamma   90.00
#
_symmetry.space_group_name_H-M   'P 1'
#
loop_
_entity.id
_entity.type
_entity.pdbx_description
1 polymer ?
#
loop_
_entity_poly.entity_id
_entity_poly.type
_entity_poly.pdbx_seq_one_letter_code
_entity_poly.pdbx_strand_id
1 'polypeptide(L)'
;MCAGITAYRALLESNDKHRYWVVFPGGGGGVGNIAVQFAKARGFRPIVVDTGADKEKLSLANGAEVFIDFQKVDDPIAEVKRVADGIGAHGVVVTAPQAYQNVIDYISTRGGARIMCVGMRKSAAEE
;
A
#
# COMPACT_ATOMS: atom_id res chain seq x y z
N MET A 1 -12.21 -3.40 -16.97
CA MET A 1 -12.59 -4.05 -15.70
C MET A 1 -11.51 -5.05 -15.24
N CYS A 2 -10.22 -4.69 -15.30
CA CYS A 2 -9.10 -5.56 -14.85
C CYS A 2 -8.60 -5.15 -13.46
N ALA A 3 -8.39 -3.84 -13.24
CA ALA A 3 -7.88 -3.28 -11.99
C ALA A 3 -8.63 -3.74 -10.73
N GLY A 4 -9.97 -3.76 -10.76
CA GLY A 4 -10.77 -4.15 -9.60
C GLY A 4 -10.62 -5.63 -9.24
N ILE A 5 -10.66 -6.53 -10.22
CA ILE A 5 -10.49 -7.98 -9.96
C ILE A 5 -9.07 -8.24 -9.45
N THR A 6 -8.06 -7.58 -10.02
CA THR A 6 -6.67 -7.71 -9.56
C THR A 6 -6.50 -7.25 -8.12
N ALA A 7 -7.01 -6.06 -7.78
CA ALA A 7 -6.96 -5.53 -6.41
C ALA A 7 -7.70 -6.43 -5.43
N TYR A 8 -8.88 -6.93 -5.81
CA TYR A 8 -9.67 -7.82 -4.97
C TYR A 8 -8.96 -9.16 -4.72
N ARG A 9 -8.41 -9.79 -5.76
CA ARG A 9 -7.63 -11.03 -5.63
C ARG A 9 -6.41 -10.85 -4.74
N ALA A 10 -5.66 -9.76 -4.91
CA ALA A 10 -4.50 -9.46 -4.07
C ALA A 10 -4.86 -9.43 -2.57
N LEU A 11 -5.97 -8.78 -2.21
CA LEU A 11 -6.45 -8.70 -0.82
C LEU A 11 -7.06 -10.00 -0.28
N LEU A 12 -7.55 -10.87 -1.17
CA LEU A 12 -8.00 -12.21 -0.77
C LEU A 12 -6.81 -13.10 -0.43
N GLU A 13 -5.79 -13.10 -1.30
CA GLU A 13 -4.60 -13.94 -1.15
C GLU A 13 -3.67 -13.44 -0.04
N SER A 14 -3.70 -12.13 0.25
CA SER A 14 -3.02 -11.57 1.42
C SER A 14 -3.54 -12.17 2.73
N ASN A 15 -4.73 -12.81 2.73
CA ASN A 15 -5.40 -13.48 3.87
C ASN A 15 -5.06 -12.84 5.23
N ASP A 16 -5.12 -11.52 5.24
CA ASP A 16 -4.89 -10.66 6.40
C ASP A 16 -6.12 -10.67 7.30
N LYS A 17 -5.91 -10.44 8.59
CA LYS A 17 -7.00 -10.37 9.56
C LYS A 17 -7.55 -8.96 9.65
N HIS A 18 -8.77 -8.82 10.17
CA HIS A 18 -9.33 -7.51 10.48
C HIS A 18 -8.38 -6.68 11.34
N ARG A 19 -8.43 -5.36 11.14
CA ARG A 19 -7.61 -4.33 11.79
C ARG A 19 -6.12 -4.37 11.48
N TYR A 20 -5.68 -5.24 10.56
CA TYR A 20 -4.30 -5.25 10.10
C TYR A 20 -3.97 -3.96 9.33
N TRP A 21 -2.79 -3.42 9.63
CA TRP A 21 -2.17 -2.34 8.86
C TRP A 21 -1.70 -2.87 7.51
N VAL A 22 -2.27 -2.35 6.42
CA VAL A 22 -1.90 -2.73 5.06
C VAL A 22 -1.44 -1.50 4.30
N VAL A 23 -0.22 -1.54 3.77
CA VAL A 23 0.38 -0.43 3.05
C VAL A 23 0.15 -0.58 1.56
N PHE A 24 -0.20 0.52 0.89
CA PHE A 24 -0.43 0.62 -0.54
C PHE A 24 0.55 1.63 -1.15
N PRO A 25 1.78 1.24 -1.49
CA PRO A 25 2.71 2.10 -2.20
C PRO A 25 2.22 2.34 -3.63
N GLY A 26 1.99 3.61 -3.98
CA GLY A 26 1.28 4.00 -5.20
C GLY A 26 -0.24 3.82 -5.10
N GLY A 27 -0.77 3.83 -3.87
CA GLY A 27 -2.20 3.66 -3.59
C GLY A 27 -3.09 4.77 -4.16
N GLY A 28 -2.54 5.92 -4.52
CA GLY A 28 -3.29 7.01 -5.15
C GLY A 28 -3.53 6.81 -6.66
N GLY A 29 -2.94 5.78 -7.27
CA GLY A 29 -3.19 5.40 -8.67
C GLY A 29 -4.48 4.59 -8.89
N GLY A 30 -4.79 4.26 -10.14
CA GLY A 30 -6.08 3.61 -10.48
C GLY A 30 -6.34 2.26 -9.80
N VAL A 31 -5.36 1.35 -9.79
CA VAL A 31 -5.50 0.04 -9.11
C VAL A 31 -5.44 0.19 -7.60
N GLY A 32 -4.47 0.98 -7.11
CA GLY A 32 -4.25 1.21 -5.69
C GLY A 32 -5.46 1.82 -5.00
N ASN A 33 -6.13 2.77 -5.64
CA ASN A 33 -7.25 3.48 -5.05
C ASN A 33 -8.46 2.54 -4.86
N ILE A 34 -8.71 1.65 -5.84
CA ILE A 34 -9.74 0.61 -5.70
C ILE A 34 -9.34 -0.40 -4.61
N ALA A 35 -8.05 -0.75 -4.51
CA ALA A 35 -7.55 -1.63 -3.47
C ALA A 35 -7.76 -1.06 -2.05
N VAL A 36 -7.56 0.24 -1.87
CA VAL A 36 -7.83 0.94 -0.59
C VAL A 36 -9.30 0.81 -0.17
N GLN A 37 -10.22 1.00 -1.11
CA GLN A 37 -11.67 0.85 -0.85
C GLN A 37 -12.01 -0.57 -0.40
N PHE A 38 -11.49 -1.58 -1.11
CA PHE A 38 -11.70 -2.97 -0.73
C PHE A 38 -11.03 -3.34 0.60
N ALA A 39 -9.85 -2.78 0.88
CA ALA A 39 -9.17 -2.98 2.15
C ALA A 39 -9.98 -2.42 3.31
N LYS A 40 -10.53 -1.21 3.17
CA LYS A 40 -11.44 -0.61 4.16
C LYS A 40 -12.70 -1.46 4.35
N ALA A 41 -13.32 -1.91 3.27
CA ALA A 41 -14.51 -2.76 3.32
C ALA A 41 -14.25 -4.13 3.99
N ARG A 42 -13.03 -4.67 3.88
CA ARG A 42 -12.57 -5.88 4.59
C ARG A 42 -12.14 -5.63 6.03
N GLY A 43 -12.28 -4.41 6.53
CA GLY A 43 -11.92 -4.05 7.91
C GLY A 43 -10.42 -3.93 8.16
N PHE A 44 -9.60 -3.78 7.12
CA PHE A 44 -8.19 -3.44 7.26
C PHE A 44 -8.01 -1.95 7.57
N ARG A 45 -6.77 -1.57 7.90
CA ARG A 45 -6.36 -0.19 8.16
C ARG A 45 -5.39 0.23 7.04
N PRO A 46 -5.89 0.86 5.96
CA PRO A 46 -5.08 1.12 4.78
C PRO A 46 -4.18 2.33 5.02
N ILE A 47 -2.89 2.19 4.72
CA ILE A 47 -1.91 3.27 4.70
C ILE A 47 -1.52 3.48 3.23
N VAL A 48 -1.76 4.66 2.69
CA VAL A 48 -1.36 4.98 1.31
C VAL A 48 -0.05 5.73 1.33
N VAL A 49 0.91 5.29 0.52
CA VAL A 49 2.16 6.01 0.28
C VAL A 49 2.15 6.46 -1.18
N ASP A 50 1.91 7.74 -1.42
CA ASP A 50 1.88 8.36 -2.76
C ASP A 50 2.22 9.85 -2.63
N THR A 51 2.20 10.63 -3.71
CA THR A 51 2.43 12.08 -3.65
C THR A 51 1.36 12.88 -4.37
N GLY A 52 1.08 14.08 -3.86
CA GLY A 52 0.15 15.05 -4.43
C GLY A 52 -1.16 15.19 -3.66
N ALA A 53 -1.62 16.44 -3.51
CA ALA A 53 -2.78 16.80 -2.67
C ALA A 53 -4.11 16.20 -3.17
N ASP A 54 -4.30 16.07 -4.48
CA ASP A 54 -5.50 15.46 -5.03
C ASP A 54 -5.59 13.97 -4.69
N LYS A 55 -4.45 13.27 -4.77
CA LYS A 55 -4.37 11.85 -4.40
C LYS A 55 -4.55 11.65 -2.91
N GLU A 56 -4.01 12.55 -2.09
CA GLU A 56 -4.21 12.57 -0.64
C GLU A 56 -5.71 12.66 -0.30
N LYS A 57 -6.39 13.69 -0.83
CA LYS A 57 -7.83 13.89 -0.61
C LYS A 57 -8.66 12.70 -1.08
N LEU A 58 -8.37 12.18 -2.28
CA LEU A 58 -9.08 11.02 -2.82
C LEU A 58 -8.84 9.75 -1.99
N SER A 59 -7.60 9.49 -1.57
CA SER A 59 -7.26 8.30 -0.81
C SER A 59 -7.95 8.29 0.56
N LEU A 60 -7.94 9.42 1.25
CA LEU A 60 -8.60 9.58 2.55
C LEU A 60 -10.13 9.45 2.40
N ALA A 61 -10.72 10.10 1.39
CA ALA A 61 -12.15 9.96 1.11
C ALA A 61 -12.57 8.51 0.81
N ASN A 62 -11.68 7.74 0.18
CA ASN A 62 -11.91 6.35 -0.22
C ASN A 62 -11.56 5.33 0.88
N GLY A 63 -11.23 5.80 2.09
CA GLY A 63 -11.09 4.94 3.27
C GLY A 63 -9.66 4.63 3.69
N ALA A 64 -8.65 5.28 3.11
CA ALA A 64 -7.31 5.28 3.69
C ALA A 64 -7.37 5.90 5.09
N GLU A 65 -6.72 5.26 6.04
CA GLU A 65 -6.62 5.77 7.40
C GLU A 65 -5.49 6.78 7.52
N VAL A 66 -4.40 6.57 6.77
CA VAL A 66 -3.26 7.47 6.70
C VAL A 66 -2.79 7.60 5.26
N PHE A 67 -2.41 8.81 4.88
CA PHE A 67 -1.71 9.12 3.64
C PHE A 67 -0.32 9.67 3.97
N ILE A 68 0.72 9.11 3.36
CA ILE A 68 2.11 9.50 3.56
C ILE A 68 2.62 10.03 2.24
N ASP A 69 2.89 11.34 2.22
CA ASP A 69 3.47 12.02 1.05
C ASP A 69 4.99 11.90 1.06
N PHE A 70 5.53 11.01 0.22
CA PHE A 70 6.97 10.77 0.12
C PHE A 70 7.76 11.96 -0.46
N GLN A 71 7.10 13.03 -0.92
CA GLN A 71 7.77 14.29 -1.29
C GLN A 71 7.80 15.30 -0.13
N LYS A 72 6.96 15.12 0.90
CA LYS A 72 6.91 16.01 2.07
C LYS A 72 7.60 15.42 3.30
N VAL A 73 7.79 14.11 3.32
CA VAL A 73 8.40 13.38 4.43
C VAL A 73 9.77 12.84 3.97
N ASP A 74 10.80 13.06 4.79
CA ASP A 74 12.17 12.61 4.48
C ASP A 74 12.28 11.08 4.42
N ASP A 75 11.63 10.38 5.36
CA ASP A 75 11.61 8.92 5.43
C ASP A 75 10.17 8.37 5.50
N PRO A 76 9.56 8.01 4.35
CA PRO A 76 8.21 7.44 4.33
C PRO A 76 8.14 6.05 4.99
N ILE A 77 9.25 5.32 5.06
CA ILE A 77 9.31 3.99 5.67
C ILE A 77 9.23 4.12 7.18
N ALA A 78 10.01 5.03 7.77
CA ALA A 78 9.94 5.32 9.20
C ALA A 78 8.53 5.78 9.61
N GLU A 79 7.88 6.59 8.78
CA GLU A 79 6.52 7.05 9.04
C GLU A 79 5.50 5.91 8.99
N VAL A 80 5.61 5.00 8.01
CA VAL A 80 4.79 3.78 7.97
C VAL A 80 4.99 2.95 9.24
N LYS A 81 6.23 2.75 9.69
CA LYS A 81 6.52 2.00 10.92
C LYS A 81 5.89 2.67 12.14
N ARG A 82 6.03 4.00 12.25
CA ARG A 82 5.45 4.80 13.34
C ARG A 82 3.93 4.65 13.42
N VAL A 83 3.25 4.70 12.27
CA VAL A 83 1.80 4.53 12.17
C VAL A 83 1.40 3.07 12.46
N ALA A 84 2.16 2.10 11.95
CA ALA A 84 1.89 0.67 12.08
C ALA A 84 2.46 0.07 13.39
N ASP A 85 2.05 0.67 14.50
CA ASP A 85 2.36 0.26 15.89
C ASP A 85 3.85 0.32 16.27
N GLY A 86 4.68 1.06 15.53
CA GLY A 86 6.13 1.12 15.73
C GLY A 86 6.90 -0.12 15.24
N ILE A 87 6.19 -1.12 14.69
CA ILE A 87 6.80 -2.39 14.25
C ILE A 87 6.94 -2.38 12.73
N GLY A 88 5.86 -2.10 12.01
CA GLY A 88 5.76 -2.26 10.55
C GLY A 88 4.38 -2.78 10.13
N ALA A 89 4.14 -2.82 8.82
CA ALA A 89 2.87 -3.25 8.25
C ALA A 89 2.67 -4.78 8.33
N HIS A 90 1.41 -5.19 8.40
CA HIS A 90 1.04 -6.62 8.32
C HIS A 90 0.97 -7.09 6.86
N GLY A 91 0.58 -6.19 5.97
CA GLY A 91 0.49 -6.47 4.54
C GLY A 91 1.02 -5.31 3.72
N VAL A 92 1.56 -5.60 2.55
CA VAL A 92 1.92 -4.58 1.56
C VAL A 92 1.35 -4.99 0.22
N VAL A 93 0.61 -4.10 -0.43
CA VAL A 93 0.07 -4.30 -1.78
C VAL A 93 0.77 -3.34 -2.72
N VAL A 94 1.72 -3.85 -3.50
CA VAL A 94 2.59 -3.05 -4.37
C VAL A 94 1.86 -2.75 -5.67
N THR A 95 1.43 -1.50 -5.84
CA THR A 95 0.79 -1.02 -7.06
C THR A 95 1.67 -0.11 -7.91
N ALA A 96 2.80 0.38 -7.37
CA ALA A 96 3.80 1.14 -8.10
C ALA A 96 5.11 0.36 -8.33
N PRO A 97 5.67 0.35 -9.56
CA PRO A 97 6.95 -0.28 -9.88
C PRO A 97 8.15 0.20 -9.03
N GLN A 98 8.16 1.47 -8.64
CA GLN A 98 9.25 2.06 -7.88
C GLN A 98 9.25 1.56 -6.42
N ALA A 99 8.09 1.13 -5.92
CA ALA A 99 7.95 0.70 -4.53
C ALA A 99 8.56 -0.69 -4.25
N TYR A 100 8.95 -1.44 -5.29
CA TYR A 100 9.60 -2.74 -5.12
C TYR A 100 10.92 -2.66 -4.35
N GLN A 101 11.65 -1.55 -4.45
CA GLN A 101 12.96 -1.40 -3.79
C GLN A 101 12.84 -1.38 -2.26
N ASN A 102 11.75 -0.81 -1.74
CA ASN A 102 11.58 -0.52 -0.31
C ASN A 102 10.47 -1.39 0.33
N VAL A 103 10.01 -2.42 -0.38
CA VAL A 103 8.81 -3.18 0.00
C VAL A 103 9.00 -3.96 1.30
N ILE A 104 10.20 -4.51 1.50
CA ILE A 104 10.56 -5.30 2.67
C ILE A 104 10.66 -4.39 3.90
N ASP A 105 11.11 -3.15 3.70
CA ASP A 105 11.27 -2.21 4.80
C ASP A 105 9.94 -1.77 5.42
N TYR A 106 8.85 -1.79 4.65
CA TYR A 106 7.51 -1.49 5.17
C TYR A 106 6.99 -2.54 6.17
N ILE A 107 7.33 -3.81 5.99
CA ILE A 107 6.96 -4.88 6.93
C ILE A 107 7.94 -4.99 8.10
N SER A 108 9.18 -4.50 7.92
CA SER A 108 10.20 -4.43 8.97
C SER A 108 10.41 -5.80 9.64
N THR A 109 10.28 -5.88 10.97
CA THR A 109 10.44 -7.11 11.76
C THR A 109 9.12 -7.84 12.02
N ARG A 110 7.99 -7.44 11.42
CA ARG A 110 6.69 -8.05 11.69
C ARG A 110 6.60 -9.46 11.09
N GLY A 111 6.64 -10.46 11.97
CA GLY A 111 6.49 -11.86 11.59
C GLY A 111 5.12 -12.17 10.96
N GLY A 112 5.12 -12.98 9.90
CA GLY A 112 3.91 -13.40 9.19
C GLY A 112 3.30 -12.34 8.26
N ALA A 113 4.01 -11.22 8.04
CA ALA A 113 3.58 -10.22 7.08
C ALA A 113 3.63 -10.75 5.63
N ARG A 114 2.75 -10.22 4.77
CA ARG A 114 2.66 -10.65 3.36
C ARG A 114 2.81 -9.49 2.41
N ILE A 115 3.43 -9.77 1.26
CA ILE A 115 3.67 -8.80 0.20
C ILE A 115 2.97 -9.31 -1.05
N MET A 116 2.03 -8.51 -1.56
CA MET A 116 1.28 -8.78 -2.77
C MET A 116 1.79 -7.88 -3.89
N CYS A 117 2.43 -8.48 -4.87
CA CYS A 117 3.06 -7.80 -6.00
C CYS A 117 2.08 -7.71 -7.17
N VAL A 118 1.52 -6.52 -7.41
CA VAL A 118 0.46 -6.33 -8.42
C VAL A 118 0.95 -5.58 -9.66
N GLY A 119 1.71 -4.49 -9.47
CA GLY A 119 2.30 -3.75 -10.60
C GLY A 119 3.54 -4.45 -11.14
N MET A 120 3.79 -4.49 -12.45
CA MET A 120 5.05 -5.06 -12.96
C MET A 120 6.15 -4.00 -13.00
N ARG A 121 7.36 -4.37 -12.55
CA ARG A 121 8.56 -3.54 -12.78
C ARG A 121 8.84 -3.52 -14.28
N LYS A 122 9.17 -2.35 -14.85
CA LYS A 122 9.64 -2.26 -16.24
C LYS A 122 10.93 -3.09 -16.34
N SER A 123 11.02 -4.00 -17.33
CA SER A 123 12.22 -4.81 -17.55
C SER A 123 13.42 -3.89 -17.81
N ALA A 124 14.58 -4.23 -17.26
CA ALA A 124 15.83 -3.48 -17.44
C ALA A 124 16.46 -3.65 -18.84
N ALA A 125 15.69 -4.14 -19.83
CA ALA A 125 16.17 -4.49 -21.17
C ALA A 125 15.81 -3.46 -22.25
N GLU A 126 15.28 -2.30 -21.87
CA GLU A 126 14.99 -1.18 -22.79
C GLU A 126 15.64 0.09 -22.25
N GLU A 127 16.95 0.19 -22.44
CA GLU A 127 17.74 1.42 -22.52
C GLU A 127 18.30 1.55 -23.95
#